data_AF-V7CQI2-F1
#
_entry.id   AF-V7CQI2-F1
#
_cell.length_a   1.000
_cell.length_b   1.000
_cell.length_c   1.000
_cell.angle_alpha   90.00
_cell.angle_beta   90.00
_cell.angle_gamma   90.00
#
_symmetry.space_group_name_H-M   'P 1'
#
loop_
_entity.id
_entity.type
_entity.pdbx_description
1 polymer ?
#
loop_
_entity_poly.entity_id
_entity_poly.type
_entity_poly.pdbx_seq_one_letter_code
_entity_poly.pdbx_strand_id
1 'polypeptide(L)'
;GEVASLRQQVQYMQKCNRQMMGEELSGLGIKELGNLENRLEKSLKGVRVKKDQILIDEVKELHQKGTLAYQENVELHRKINLIREDNEKLQKMIEAKGRKEGAATSNPLSTITYGYDIFSPISLKLSQP
;
A
#
# COMPACT_ATOMS: atom_id res chain seq x y z
N GLY A 1 -9.94 22.73 50.62
CA GLY A 1 -9.89 23.70 49.51
C GLY A 1 -9.78 22.98 48.18
N GLU A 2 -10.20 23.62 47.10
CA GLU A 2 -10.28 23.06 45.74
C GLU A 2 -9.00 22.33 45.28
N VAL A 3 -7.82 22.90 45.56
CA VAL A 3 -6.51 22.30 45.27
C VAL A 3 -6.34 20.92 45.92
N ALA A 4 -6.82 20.73 47.14
CA ALA A 4 -6.71 19.44 47.83
C ALA A 4 -7.62 18.38 47.18
N SER A 5 -8.82 18.78 46.74
CA SER A 5 -9.75 17.90 46.02
C SER A 5 -9.16 17.42 44.70
N LEU A 6 -8.61 18.34 43.91
CA LEU A 6 -7.95 18.00 42.63
C LEU A 6 -6.75 17.07 42.83
N ARG A 7 -5.92 17.32 43.86
CA ARG A 7 -4.80 16.42 44.20
C ARG A 7 -5.28 15.01 44.53
N GLN A 8 -6.35 14.88 45.31
CA GLN A 8 -6.92 13.58 45.65
C GLN A 8 -7.46 12.86 44.41
N GLN A 9 -8.12 13.58 43.51
CA GLN A 9 -8.62 13.01 42.25
C GLN A 9 -7.47 12.49 41.36
N VAL A 10 -6.38 13.26 41.24
CA VAL A 10 -5.19 12.81 40.50
C VAL A 10 -4.58 11.56 41.11
N GLN A 11 -4.41 11.52 42.42
CA GLN A 11 -3.87 10.35 43.12
C GLN A 11 -4.75 9.11 42.93
N TYR A 12 -6.08 9.29 42.98
CA TYR A 12 -7.02 8.21 42.71
C TYR A 12 -6.89 7.69 41.26
N MET A 13 -6.85 8.59 40.28
CA MET A 13 -6.67 8.20 38.87
C MET A 13 -5.35 7.47 38.64
N GLN A 14 -4.26 7.94 39.24
CA GLN A 14 -2.94 7.28 39.15
C GLN A 14 -2.96 5.87 39.76
N LYS A 15 -3.61 5.70 40.93
CA LYS A 15 -3.78 4.39 41.55
C LYS A 15 -4.61 3.45 40.66
N CYS A 16 -5.74 3.93 40.13
CA CYS A 16 -6.55 3.16 39.19
C CYS A 16 -5.75 2.76 37.94
N ASN A 17 -4.89 3.63 37.42
CA ASN A 17 -4.05 3.32 36.28
C ASN A 17 -3.07 2.20 36.58
N ARG A 18 -2.36 2.28 37.71
CA ARG A 18 -1.45 1.21 38.16
C ARG A 18 -2.17 -0.13 38.30
N GLN A 19 -3.36 -0.12 38.90
CA GLN A 19 -4.19 -1.32 39.01
C GLN A 19 -4.61 -1.88 37.64
N MET A 20 -5.01 -1.02 36.68
CA MET A 20 -5.27 -1.47 35.30
C MET A 20 -4.03 -2.05 34.61
N MET A 21 -2.83 -1.65 35.02
CA MET A 21 -1.56 -2.21 34.56
C MET A 21 -1.15 -3.50 35.30
N GLY A 22 -1.95 -3.96 36.27
CA GLY A 22 -1.65 -5.14 37.09
C GLY A 22 -0.73 -4.85 38.28
N GLU A 23 -0.51 -3.59 38.62
CA GLU A 23 0.34 -3.14 39.72
C GLU A 23 -0.51 -2.76 40.96
N GLU A 24 0.09 -2.79 42.16
CA GLU A 24 -0.58 -2.37 43.42
C GLU A 24 -1.96 -3.01 43.65
N LEU A 25 -2.09 -4.30 43.33
CA LEU A 25 -3.33 -5.07 43.49
C LEU A 25 -3.59 -5.51 44.94
N SER A 26 -2.58 -5.42 45.80
CA SER A 26 -2.71 -5.70 47.23
C SER A 26 -3.79 -4.80 47.86
N GLY A 27 -4.78 -5.41 48.51
CA GLY A 27 -5.91 -4.70 49.11
C GLY A 27 -7.19 -4.69 48.26
N LEU A 28 -7.15 -5.23 47.03
CA LEU A 28 -8.37 -5.53 46.28
C LEU A 28 -8.94 -6.88 46.72
N GLY A 29 -10.24 -6.94 46.97
CA GLY A 29 -10.97 -8.19 47.20
C GLY A 29 -11.24 -8.95 45.89
N ILE A 30 -11.66 -10.20 46.01
CA ILE A 30 -11.96 -11.09 44.86
C ILE A 30 -12.95 -10.43 43.88
N LYS A 31 -13.99 -9.77 44.40
CA LYS A 31 -15.00 -9.09 43.57
C LYS A 31 -14.40 -7.91 42.80
N GLU A 32 -13.49 -7.16 43.42
CA GLU A 32 -12.85 -6.00 42.79
C GLU A 32 -11.84 -6.44 41.73
N LEU A 33 -11.07 -7.49 42.00
CA LEU A 33 -10.20 -8.14 41.02
C LEU A 33 -11.01 -8.66 39.82
N GLY A 34 -12.11 -9.38 40.05
CA GLY A 34 -12.96 -9.86 38.94
C GLY A 34 -13.57 -8.74 38.11
N ASN A 35 -13.92 -7.61 38.73
CA ASN A 35 -14.38 -6.42 38.00
C ASN A 35 -13.24 -5.80 37.16
N LEU A 36 -12.02 -5.77 37.69
CA LEU A 36 -10.85 -5.27 36.99
C LEU A 36 -10.52 -6.14 35.77
N GLU A 37 -10.49 -7.47 35.95
CA GLU A 37 -10.28 -8.44 34.87
C GLU A 37 -11.32 -8.28 33.76
N ASN A 38 -12.60 -8.23 34.11
CA ASN A 38 -13.69 -8.06 33.14
C ASN A 38 -13.56 -6.74 32.34
N ARG A 39 -13.17 -5.65 33.00
CA ARG A 39 -12.92 -4.36 32.34
C ARG A 39 -11.76 -4.46 31.35
N LEU A 40 -10.65 -5.08 31.75
CA LEU A 40 -9.48 -5.28 30.90
C LEU A 40 -9.81 -6.18 29.71
N GLU A 41 -10.52 -7.28 29.93
CA GLU A 41 -10.94 -8.21 28.89
C GLU A 41 -11.83 -7.53 27.84
N LYS A 42 -12.86 -6.79 28.28
CA LYS A 42 -13.75 -6.04 27.37
C LYS A 42 -12.99 -4.99 26.57
N SER A 43 -12.11 -4.22 27.24
CA SER A 43 -11.31 -3.20 26.57
C SER A 43 -10.37 -3.81 25.54
N LEU A 44 -9.65 -4.87 25.91
CA LEU A 44 -8.74 -5.58 25.02
C LEU A 44 -9.47 -6.18 23.81
N LYS A 45 -10.64 -6.77 24.04
CA LYS A 45 -11.50 -7.25 22.94
C LYS A 45 -11.90 -6.12 22.00
N GLY A 46 -12.31 -4.97 22.53
CA GLY A 46 -12.64 -3.78 21.74
C GLY A 46 -11.46 -3.28 20.89
N VAL A 47 -10.27 -3.18 21.50
CA VAL A 47 -9.03 -2.79 20.79
C VAL A 47 -8.71 -3.77 19.67
N ARG A 48 -8.80 -5.08 19.93
CA ARG A 48 -8.54 -6.12 18.92
C ARG A 48 -9.52 -6.02 17.75
N VAL A 49 -10.82 -5.95 18.02
CA VAL A 49 -11.85 -5.80 16.99
C VAL A 49 -11.60 -4.55 16.14
N LYS A 50 -11.27 -3.42 16.76
CA LYS A 50 -10.99 -2.19 16.01
C LYS A 50 -9.73 -2.31 15.15
N LYS A 51 -8.67 -2.91 15.68
CA LYS A 51 -7.43 -3.16 14.94
C LYS A 51 -7.68 -4.09 13.75
N ASP A 52 -8.42 -5.17 13.95
CA ASP A 52 -8.73 -6.15 12.91
C ASP A 52 -9.57 -5.50 11.80
N GLN A 53 -10.56 -4.67 12.17
CA GLN A 53 -11.35 -3.91 11.19
C GLN A 53 -10.47 -2.97 10.36
N ILE A 54 -9.58 -2.20 11.00
CA ILE A 54 -8.64 -1.30 10.29
C ILE A 54 -7.76 -2.09 9.32
N LEU A 55 -7.20 -3.22 9.75
CA LEU A 55 -6.34 -4.04 8.90
C LEU A 55 -7.10 -4.65 7.72
N ILE A 56 -8.34 -5.13 7.94
CA ILE A 56 -9.19 -5.64 6.86
C ILE A 56 -9.49 -4.54 5.84
N ASP A 57 -9.79 -3.34 6.29
CA ASP A 57 -10.08 -2.21 5.41
C ASP A 57 -8.83 -1.80 4.61
N GLU A 58 -7.66 -1.75 5.24
CA GLU A 58 -6.38 -1.47 4.58
C GLU A 58 -6.06 -2.53 3.50
N VAL A 59 -6.23 -3.81 3.82
CA VAL A 59 -6.01 -4.91 2.85
C VAL A 59 -6.93 -4.76 1.64
N LYS A 60 -8.21 -4.42 1.85
CA LYS A 60 -9.17 -4.19 0.76
C LYS A 60 -8.76 -3.00 -0.11
N GLU A 61 -8.37 -1.89 0.50
CA GLU A 61 -7.94 -0.69 -0.22
C GLU A 61 -6.70 -0.98 -1.06
N LEU A 62 -5.69 -1.64 -0.48
CA LEU A 62 -4.47 -2.03 -1.19
C LEU A 62 -4.76 -3.00 -2.33
N HIS A 63 -5.65 -3.97 -2.13
CA HIS A 63 -6.05 -4.89 -3.19
C HIS A 63 -6.74 -4.16 -4.36
N GLN A 64 -7.62 -3.20 -4.07
CA GLN A 64 -8.28 -2.39 -5.09
C GLN A 64 -7.27 -1.54 -5.87
N LYS A 65 -6.34 -0.86 -5.17
CA LYS A 65 -5.26 -0.08 -5.80
C LYS A 65 -4.37 -0.96 -6.68
N GLY A 66 -3.99 -2.14 -6.19
CA GLY A 66 -3.20 -3.10 -6.95
C GLY A 66 -3.92 -3.58 -8.22
N THR A 67 -5.22 -3.84 -8.13
CA THR A 67 -6.04 -4.23 -9.28
C THR A 67 -6.12 -3.12 -10.33
N LEU A 68 -6.38 -1.88 -9.92
CA LEU A 68 -6.45 -0.73 -10.83
C LEU A 68 -5.10 -0.46 -11.51
N ALA A 69 -4.00 -0.48 -10.74
CA ALA A 69 -2.66 -0.30 -11.28
C ALA A 69 -2.30 -1.40 -12.29
N TYR A 70 -2.68 -2.64 -12.01
CA TYR A 70 -2.49 -3.76 -12.93
C TYR A 70 -3.26 -3.56 -14.24
N GLN A 71 -4.54 -3.16 -14.16
CA GLN A 71 -5.36 -2.89 -15.34
C GLN A 71 -4.77 -1.76 -16.20
N GLU A 72 -4.35 -0.66 -15.57
CA GLU A 72 -3.71 0.45 -16.28
C GLU A 72 -2.41 0.01 -16.97
N ASN A 73 -1.59 -0.77 -16.27
CA ASN A 73 -0.34 -1.32 -16.81
C ASN A 73 -0.58 -2.19 -18.05
N VAL A 74 -1.59 -3.08 -18.00
CA VAL A 74 -1.99 -3.91 -19.16
C VAL A 74 -2.43 -3.03 -20.34
N GLU A 75 -3.24 -2.01 -20.10
CA GLU A 75 -3.69 -1.08 -21.16
C GLU A 75 -2.54 -0.27 -21.77
N LEU A 76 -1.58 0.19 -20.96
CA LEU A 76 -0.39 0.88 -21.44
C LEU A 76 0.48 -0.04 -22.30
N HIS A 77 0.68 -1.29 -21.90
CA HIS A 77 1.40 -2.27 -22.71
C HIS A 77 0.71 -2.53 -24.04
N ARG A 78 -0.62 -2.64 -24.05
CA ARG A 78 -1.40 -2.77 -25.29
C ARG A 78 -1.15 -1.58 -26.22
N LYS A 79 -1.19 -0.34 -25.70
CA LYS A 79 -0.94 0.88 -26.49
C LYS A 79 0.48 0.93 -27.04
N ILE A 80 1.49 0.57 -26.23
CA ILE A 80 2.90 0.51 -26.67
C ILE A 80 3.06 -0.50 -27.82
N ASN A 81 2.45 -1.67 -27.72
CA ASN A 81 2.52 -2.68 -28.78
C ASN A 81 1.92 -2.18 -30.09
N LEU A 82 0.77 -1.49 -30.05
CA LEU A 82 0.15 -0.88 -31.24
C LEU A 82 1.05 0.19 -31.87
N ILE A 83 1.63 1.08 -31.05
CA ILE A 83 2.56 2.11 -31.54
C ILE A 83 3.79 1.47 -32.20
N ARG A 84 4.32 0.38 -31.62
CA ARG A 84 5.45 -0.36 -32.21
C ARG A 84 5.08 -0.91 -33.59
N GLU A 85 3.94 -1.58 -33.71
CA GLU A 85 3.47 -2.13 -34.99
C GLU A 85 3.30 -1.03 -36.06
N ASP A 86 2.75 0.12 -35.69
CA ASP A 86 2.56 1.24 -36.62
C ASP A 86 3.89 1.89 -37.00
N ASN A 87 4.83 2.05 -36.07
CA ASN A 87 6.18 2.53 -36.34
C ASN A 87 6.94 1.59 -37.29
N GLU A 88 6.84 0.28 -37.09
CA GLU A 88 7.44 -0.72 -37.99
C GLU A 88 6.86 -0.63 -39.42
N LYS A 89 5.54 -0.41 -39.55
CA LYS A 89 4.91 -0.20 -40.87
C LYS A 89 5.42 1.08 -41.52
N LEU A 90 5.49 2.19 -40.78
CA LEU A 90 5.98 3.47 -41.28
C LEU A 90 7.44 3.37 -41.73
N GLN A 91 8.30 2.68 -40.97
CA GLN A 91 9.70 2.47 -41.33
C GLN A 91 9.82 1.69 -42.65
N LYS A 92 9.05 0.61 -42.82
CA LYS A 92 8.98 -0.14 -44.09
C LYS A 92 8.50 0.73 -45.26
N MET A 93 7.55 1.63 -45.04
CA MET A 93 7.08 2.57 -46.07
C MET A 93 8.16 3.58 -46.48
N ILE A 94 8.93 4.11 -45.52
CA ILE A 94 10.06 5.02 -45.79
C ILE A 94 11.13 4.31 -46.63
N GLU A 95 11.51 3.08 -46.25
CA GLU A 95 12.47 2.25 -46.99
C GLU A 95 11.98 1.86 -48.39
N ALA A 96 10.68 1.67 -48.57
CA ALA A 96 10.08 1.41 -49.89
C ALA A 96 10.07 2.67 -50.77
N LYS A 97 9.88 3.86 -50.18
CA LYS A 97 9.87 5.15 -50.90
C LYS A 97 11.28 5.61 -51.27
N GLY A 98 12.27 5.43 -50.40
CA GLY A 98 13.69 5.71 -50.69
C GLY A 98 14.29 4.85 -51.80
N ARG A 99 13.68 3.68 -52.10
CA ARG A 99 14.05 2.87 -53.28
C ARG A 99 13.49 3.41 -54.61
N LYS A 100 12.53 4.33 -54.58
CA LYS A 100 11.93 4.94 -55.78
C LYS A 100 12.47 6.34 -56.10
N GLU A 101 13.19 6.96 -55.17
CA GLU A 101 13.80 8.29 -55.32
C GLU A 101 15.30 8.20 -54.98
N GLY A 102 16.15 7.96 -56.00
CA GLY A 102 17.57 8.28 -55.93
C GLY A 102 18.54 7.12 -56.19
N ALA A 103 19.00 7.03 -57.45
CA ALA A 103 20.44 7.04 -57.62
C ALA A 103 20.97 8.34 -56.96
N ALA A 104 22.04 8.21 -56.17
CA ALA A 104 22.86 9.24 -55.55
C ALA A 104 22.66 9.51 -54.04
N THR A 105 23.81 9.38 -53.36
CA THR A 105 24.22 9.95 -52.07
C THR A 105 23.65 9.37 -50.77
N SER A 106 24.40 8.38 -50.26
CA SER A 106 24.55 7.97 -48.87
C SER A 106 24.66 9.14 -47.88
N ASN A 107 23.84 9.14 -46.83
CA ASN A 107 24.19 9.62 -45.48
C ASN A 107 23.37 8.82 -44.46
N PRO A 108 23.97 8.19 -43.42
CA PRO A 108 23.21 7.43 -42.44
C PRO A 108 22.60 8.40 -41.42
N LEU A 109 21.26 8.44 -41.38
CA LEU A 109 20.50 9.16 -40.37
C LEU A 109 20.72 8.47 -39.02
N SER A 110 21.18 9.23 -38.02
CA SER A 110 21.46 8.77 -36.66
C SER A 110 20.22 8.15 -36.01
N THR A 111 20.20 6.82 -35.93
CA THR A 111 19.26 6.07 -35.10
C THR A 111 19.52 6.42 -33.65
N ILE A 112 18.69 7.29 -33.07
CA ILE A 112 18.67 7.53 -31.63
C ILE A 112 18.21 6.22 -30.97
N THR A 113 19.20 5.42 -30.56
CA THR A 113 19.03 4.16 -29.86
C THR A 113 18.83 4.49 -28.39
N TYR A 114 17.59 4.68 -27.96
CA TYR A 114 17.27 4.68 -26.54
C TYR A 114 17.41 3.24 -26.01
N GLY A 115 18.30 3.08 -25.04
CA GLY A 115 18.77 1.84 -24.42
C GLY A 115 17.78 0.67 -24.36
N TYR A 116 18.22 -0.44 -24.94
CA TYR A 116 17.53 -1.71 -25.16
C TYR A 116 17.26 -2.58 -23.91
N ASP A 117 17.16 -2.03 -22.68
CA ASP A 117 17.12 -2.89 -21.47
C ASP A 117 16.01 -2.58 -20.45
N ILE A 118 15.04 -1.72 -20.78
CA ILE A 118 13.89 -1.45 -19.89
C ILE A 118 12.69 -2.38 -20.18
N PHE A 119 12.72 -3.11 -21.29
CA PHE A 119 11.51 -3.65 -21.91
C PHE A 119 11.29 -5.16 -21.75
N SER A 120 12.06 -5.80 -20.85
CA SER A 120 11.71 -7.15 -20.40
C SER A 120 10.36 -7.09 -19.65
N PRO A 121 9.35 -7.92 -20.01
CA PRO A 121 8.07 -7.91 -19.31
C PRO A 121 8.28 -8.18 -17.82
N ILE A 122 8.09 -7.17 -16.98
CA ILE A 122 8.06 -7.38 -15.53
C ILE A 122 6.76 -8.14 -15.25
N SER A 123 6.88 -9.46 -15.19
CA SER A 123 5.79 -10.36 -14.83
C SER A 123 5.52 -10.21 -13.34
N LEU A 124 4.73 -9.22 -12.95
CA LEU A 124 4.22 -9.10 -11.58
C LEU A 124 3.21 -10.22 -11.33
N LYS A 125 3.72 -11.41 -11.00
CA LYS A 125 2.89 -12.47 -10.42
C LYS A 125 2.46 -12.02 -9.03
N LEU A 126 1.22 -11.56 -8.91
CA LEU A 126 0.57 -11.46 -7.61
C LEU A 126 0.47 -12.88 -7.07
N SER A 127 1.14 -13.16 -5.94
CA SER A 127 0.94 -14.40 -5.20
C SER A 127 -0.55 -14.52 -4.86
N GLN A 128 -1.19 -15.58 -5.35
CA GLN A 128 -2.56 -15.89 -4.99
C GLN A 128 -2.60 -16.42 -3.54
N PRO A 129 -3.74 -16.22 -2.83
CA PRO A 129 -3.90 -16.65 -1.45
C PRO A 129 -3.85 -18.18 -1.27
#